data_AF-A0A3C0SAJ8-F1
#
_entry.id   AF-A0A3C0SAJ8-F1
#
_cell.length_a   1.000
_cell.length_b   1.000
_cell.length_c   1.000
_cell.angle_alpha   90.00
_cell.angle_beta   90.00
_cell.angle_gamma   90.00
#
_symmetry.space_group_name_H-M   'P 1'
#
loop_
_entity.id
_entity.type
_entity.pdbx_description
1 polymer ?
#
loop_
_entity_poly.entity_id
_entity_poly.type
_entity_poly.pdbx_seq_one_letter_code
_entity_poly.pdbx_strand_id
1 'polypeptide(L)' 'MDEVKFYMTQDIISVKATATEVAQKMLDAGQGSVLIEEDREYIGIVTEGDLS' A
#
# COMPACT_ATOMS: atom_id res chain seq x y z
N MET A 1 11.85 -6.35 23.05
CA MET A 1 11.18 -5.20 22.41
C MET A 1 10.90 -5.63 20.99
N ASP A 2 9.72 -5.38 20.45
CA ASP A 2 9.39 -5.78 19.08
C ASP A 2 9.96 -4.71 18.13
N GLU A 3 11.22 -4.88 17.72
CA GLU A 3 11.97 -3.89 16.94
C GLU A 3 11.31 -3.60 15.59
N VAL A 4 10.64 -4.59 14.99
CA VAL A 4 9.93 -4.43 13.71
C VAL A 4 8.80 -3.42 13.87
N LYS A 5 8.02 -3.53 14.95
CA LYS A 5 6.93 -2.58 15.24
C LYS A 5 7.42 -1.16 15.47
N PHE A 6 8.66 -0.99 15.95
CA PHE A 6 9.24 0.33 16.17
C PHE A 6 9.57 1.06 14.87
N TYR A 7 10.00 0.33 13.83
CA TYR A 7 10.37 0.92 12.55
C TYR A 7 9.25 0.95 11.51
N MET A 8 8.23 0.10 11.63
CA MET A 8 7.16 0.02 10.64
C MET A 8 6.17 1.20 10.74
N THR A 9 5.76 1.74 9.60
CA THR A 9 4.57 2.57 9.50
C THR A 9 3.35 1.73 9.90
N GLN A 10 2.56 2.22 10.85
CA GLN A 10 1.37 1.52 11.34
C GLN A 10 0.16 1.72 10.42
N ASP A 11 0.03 2.91 9.83
CA ASP A 11 -1.09 3.29 8.97
C ASP A 11 -0.78 2.96 7.50
N ILE A 12 -0.74 1.67 7.18
CA ILE A 12 -0.53 1.20 5.82
C ILE A 12 -1.82 1.37 5.01
N ILE A 13 -1.70 1.92 3.80
CA ILE A 13 -2.85 2.04 2.90
C ILE A 13 -3.13 0.71 2.20
N SER A 14 -4.42 0.35 2.15
CA SER A 14 -4.91 -0.74 1.31
C SER A 14 -6.10 -0.33 0.47
N VAL A 15 -6.21 -0.91 -0.72
CA VAL A 15 -7.15 -0.44 -1.75
C VAL A 15 -7.74 -1.60 -2.54
N LYS A 16 -9.04 -1.50 -2.78
CA LYS A 16 -9.76 -2.21 -3.85
C LYS A 16 -10.15 -1.17 -4.89
N ALA A 17 -9.33 -1.02 -5.93
CA ALA A 17 -9.41 0.11 -6.85
C ALA A 17 -8.76 -0.22 -8.20
N THR A 18 -8.97 0.64 -9.20
CA THR A 18 -8.24 0.60 -10.48
C THR A 18 -6.79 1.06 -10.30
N ALA A 19 -5.91 0.74 -11.26
CA ALA A 19 -4.51 1.14 -11.23
C ALA A 19 -4.32 2.68 -11.16
N THR A 20 -5.17 3.47 -11.82
CA THR A 20 -5.11 4.93 -11.76
C THR A 20 -5.47 5.47 -10.38
N GLU A 21 -6.49 4.91 -9.75
CA GLU A 21 -6.88 5.28 -8.38
C GLU A 21 -5.82 4.87 -7.36
N VAL A 22 -5.16 3.73 -7.59
CA VAL A 22 -4.00 3.27 -6.80
C VAL A 22 -2.86 4.28 -6.90
N ALA A 23 -2.50 4.71 -8.11
CA ALA A 23 -1.47 5.71 -8.36
C ALA A 23 -1.77 7.03 -7.63
N GLN A 24 -3.00 7.51 -7.72
CA GLN A 24 -3.40 8.76 -7.06
C GLN A 24 -3.31 8.64 -5.53
N LYS A 25 -3.74 7.51 -4.94
CA LYS A 25 -3.64 7.30 -3.49
C LYS A 25 -2.19 7.21 -2.99
N MET A 26 -1.29 6.61 -3.77
CA MET A 26 0.15 6.61 -3.47
C MET A 26 0.69 8.04 -3.40
N LEU A 27 0.34 8.88 -4.39
CA LEU A 27 0.73 10.30 -4.42
C LEU A 27 0.16 11.09 -3.24
N ASP A 28 -1.14 10.95 -2.98
CA ASP A 28 -1.84 11.69 -1.91
C ASP A 28 -1.30 11.32 -0.53
N ALA A 29 -0.93 10.05 -0.32
CA ALA A 29 -0.39 9.55 0.95
C ALA A 29 1.14 9.71 1.06
N GLY A 30 1.83 10.09 -0.01
CA GLY A 30 3.29 10.10 -0.07
C GLY A 30 3.91 8.71 0.15
N GLN A 31 3.24 7.65 -0.30
CA GLN A 31 3.69 6.26 -0.14
C GLN A 31 3.92 5.63 -1.52
N GLY A 32 5.13 5.13 -1.79
CA GLY A 32 5.49 4.52 -3.09
C GLY A 32 5.00 3.09 -3.30
N SER A 33 4.19 2.56 -2.37
CA SER A 33 3.64 1.21 -2.43
C SER A 33 2.32 1.12 -1.67
N VAL A 34 1.44 0.21 -2.08
CA VAL A 34 0.13 -0.05 -1.46
C VAL A 34 -0.07 -1.55 -1.28
N LEU A 35 -0.80 -1.94 -0.23
CA LEU A 35 -1.28 -3.32 -0.08
C LEU A 35 -2.57 -3.54 -0.86
N ILE A 36 -2.68 -4.65 -1.57
CA ILE A 36 -3.94 -5.07 -2.21
C ILE A 36 -4.68 -6.01 -1.27
N GLU A 37 -5.90 -5.63 -0.89
CA GLU A 37 -6.77 -6.41 -0.03
C GLU A 37 -7.96 -6.96 -0.82
N GLU A 38 -8.21 -8.25 -0.67
CA GLU A 38 -9.41 -8.93 -1.13
C GLU A 38 -9.95 -9.80 0.01
N ASP A 39 -11.26 -9.72 0.28
CA ASP A 39 -11.93 -10.50 1.32
C ASP A 39 -11.25 -10.46 2.71
N ARG A 40 -10.69 -9.30 3.08
CA ARG A 40 -9.94 -9.03 4.33
C ARG A 40 -8.59 -9.74 4.44
N GLU A 41 -8.06 -10.21 3.32
CA GLU A 41 -6.71 -10.75 3.23
C GLU A 41 -5.86 -9.88 2.29
N TYR A 42 -4.60 -9.64 2.70
CA TYR A 42 -3.63 -9.00 1.82
C TYR A 42 -3.09 -10.02 0.84
N ILE A 43 -3.44 -9.84 -0.43
CA ILE A 43 -3.10 -10.78 -1.52
C ILE A 43 -1.87 -10.33 -2.31
N GLY A 44 -1.38 -9.10 -2.09
CA GLY A 44 -0.21 -8.60 -2.79
C GLY A 44 0.17 -7.16 -2.43
N ILE A 45 1.25 -6.71 -3.07
CA ILE A 45 1.76 -5.33 -2.99
C ILE A 45 1.90 -4.82 -4.43
N VAL A 46 1.50 -3.57 -4.64
CA VAL A 46 1.79 -2.84 -5.88
C VAL A 46 2.70 -1.66 -5.54
N THR A 47 3.71 -1.42 -6.36
CA THR A 47 4.66 -0.32 -6.24
C THR A 47 4.47 0.69 -7.36
N GLU A 48 4.99 1.91 -7.20
CA GLU A 48 5.00 2.92 -8.28
C GLU A 48 5.64 2.39 -9.57
N GLY A 49 6.67 1.54 -9.46
CA GLY A 49 7.35 0.96 -10.61
C GLY A 49 6.51 -0.04 -11.41
N ASP A 50 5.47 -0.63 -10.81
CA ASP A 50 4.53 -1.50 -11.54
C ASP A 50 3.55 -0.69 -12.41
N LEU A 51 3.44 0.63 -12.16
CA LEU A 51 2.50 1.53 -12.83
C LEU A 51 3.13 2.35 -13.98
N SER A 52 4.46 2.28 -14.12
CA SER A 52 5.25 3.05 -15.11
C SER A 52 5.75 2.21 -16.26
#